data_AF-A0A962UUV2-F1
#
_entry.id   AF-A0A962UUV2-F1
#
_cell.length_a   1.000
_cell.length_b   1.000
_cell.length_c   1.000
_cell.angle_alpha   90.00
_cell.angle_beta   90.00
_cell.angle_gamma   90.00
#
_symmetry.space_group_name_H-M   'P 1'
#
loop_
_entity.id
_entity.type
_entity.pdbx_description
1 polymer ?
#
loop_
_entity_poly.entity_id
_entity_poly.type
_entity_poly.pdbx_seq_one_letter_code
_entity_poly.pdbx_strand_id
1 'polypeptide(L)'
;TIAEESTAWPQVSRPTYLGGLGFSYKWNMGWMHDTLNYMQTDPVYRRYHHNLLTFGMMYAYSENFVLPLSHDEVVHGKGSLLTRMRGDTWQQFANLRAYLALLYAYPGKKLLFMGGEFAQGREWNHDGALDWSLLEIHWHAGVQQVVRDLNRLYTTLPALHQQDCVPEGFEWIDCNDQDQSVITFLRRSREPQDVVIIACNFTPLPRYAYQVGVPVAGVYQEIMNTDAEVYAGSGIGNAGQVETSAQACHGRPDSLYLTLPPLAVIMLQL
;
A
#
# COMPACT_ATOMS: atom_id res chain seq x y z
N THR A 1 5.49 11.14 20.49
CA THR A 1 4.78 12.37 20.07
C THR A 1 4.71 12.42 18.55
N ILE A 2 3.65 12.98 17.97
CA ILE A 2 3.46 13.04 16.51
C ILE A 2 3.14 14.49 16.14
N ALA A 3 3.73 14.99 15.06
CA ALA A 3 3.41 16.30 14.49
C ALA A 3 2.75 16.17 13.11
N GLU A 4 1.84 17.08 12.82
CA GLU A 4 1.45 17.43 11.45
C GLU A 4 2.13 18.76 11.12
N GLU A 5 2.88 18.80 10.01
CA GLU A 5 3.61 19.99 9.57
C GLU A 5 3.66 20.00 8.03
N SER A 6 3.16 21.09 7.43
CA SER A 6 2.78 21.15 6.01
C SER A 6 3.62 22.14 5.18
N THR A 7 4.70 22.71 5.73
CA THR A 7 5.58 23.72 5.09
C THR A 7 6.99 23.20 4.77
N ALA A 8 7.17 21.88 4.75
CA ALA A 8 8.46 21.21 4.54
C ALA A 8 9.56 21.64 5.52
N TRP A 9 9.18 22.01 6.76
CA TRP A 9 10.14 22.32 7.82
C TRP A 9 11.04 21.09 8.06
N PRO A 10 12.37 21.24 8.07
CA PRO A 10 13.28 20.11 8.23
C PRO A 10 13.44 19.70 9.70
N GLN A 11 13.74 18.43 9.92
CA GLN A 11 14.11 17.87 11.24
C GLN A 11 13.00 17.95 12.29
N VAL A 12 11.73 17.88 11.87
CA VAL A 12 10.58 17.90 12.79
C VAL A 12 10.63 16.71 13.75
N SER A 13 10.97 15.54 13.23
CA SER A 13 11.03 14.28 14.00
C SER A 13 12.46 13.88 14.41
N ARG A 14 13.34 14.87 14.59
CA ARG A 14 14.71 14.67 15.06
C ARG A 14 14.90 15.21 16.48
N PRO A 15 15.88 14.68 17.25
CA PRO A 15 16.13 15.13 18.61
C PRO A 15 16.49 16.63 18.70
N THR A 16 16.05 17.28 19.77
CA THR A 16 16.31 18.70 20.01
C THR A 16 17.79 19.03 20.17
N TYR A 17 18.60 18.11 20.70
CA TYR A 17 20.05 18.28 20.82
C TYR A 17 20.79 18.24 19.47
N LEU A 18 20.13 17.82 18.38
CA LEU A 18 20.64 17.91 17.00
C LEU A 18 20.02 19.09 16.22
N GLY A 19 19.20 19.93 16.87
CA GLY A 19 18.51 21.06 16.23
C GLY A 19 17.11 20.73 15.68
N GLY A 20 16.58 19.53 15.95
CA GLY A 20 15.22 19.16 15.57
C GLY A 20 14.14 19.68 16.52
N LEU A 21 12.86 19.51 16.15
CA LEU A 21 11.72 19.93 16.99
C LEU A 21 11.36 18.92 18.09
N GLY A 22 11.99 17.74 18.11
CA GLY A 22 11.83 16.75 19.18
C GLY A 22 10.59 15.85 19.07
N PHE A 23 9.85 15.87 17.96
CA PHE A 23 8.78 14.91 17.75
C PHE A 23 9.34 13.51 17.45
N SER A 24 8.58 12.46 17.77
CA SER A 24 8.98 11.09 17.42
C SER A 24 8.65 10.78 15.96
N TYR A 25 7.52 11.32 15.47
CA TYR A 25 7.02 11.12 14.10
C TYR A 25 6.44 12.41 13.51
N LYS A 26 6.40 12.45 12.18
CA LYS A 26 5.72 13.48 11.38
C LYS A 26 4.71 12.81 10.43
N TRP A 27 3.55 13.42 10.20
CA TRP A 27 2.62 13.00 9.15
C TRP A 27 3.21 13.26 7.76
N ASN A 28 3.19 12.25 6.89
CA ASN A 28 3.63 12.36 5.51
C ASN A 28 2.48 12.87 4.61
N MET A 29 2.22 14.18 4.67
CA MET A 29 1.18 14.82 3.87
C MET A 29 1.46 14.75 2.36
N GLY A 30 2.74 14.72 1.97
CA GLY A 30 3.14 14.54 0.57
C GLY A 30 2.72 13.17 0.03
N TRP A 31 3.08 12.10 0.74
CA TRP A 31 2.63 10.75 0.38
C TRP A 31 1.10 10.63 0.33
N MET A 32 0.40 11.21 1.30
CA MET A 32 -1.06 11.19 1.33
C MET A 32 -1.65 11.85 0.09
N HIS A 33 -1.25 13.08 -0.24
CA HIS A 33 -1.74 13.79 -1.41
C HIS A 33 -1.38 13.08 -2.72
N ASP A 34 -0.11 12.70 -2.89
CA ASP A 34 0.36 12.08 -4.13
C ASP A 34 -0.39 10.77 -4.41
N THR A 35 -0.48 9.90 -3.40
CA THR A 35 -1.13 8.59 -3.59
C THR A 35 -2.65 8.69 -3.71
N LEU A 36 -3.34 9.57 -2.97
CA LEU A 36 -4.77 9.80 -3.17
C LEU A 36 -5.08 10.38 -4.55
N ASN A 37 -4.26 11.31 -5.05
CA ASN A 37 -4.40 11.86 -6.40
C ASN A 37 -4.16 10.78 -7.46
N TYR A 38 -3.19 9.89 -7.25
CA TYR A 38 -2.96 8.76 -8.13
C TYR A 38 -4.16 7.81 -8.17
N MET A 39 -4.73 7.46 -7.01
CA MET A 39 -5.90 6.57 -6.95
C MET A 39 -7.16 7.20 -7.57
N GLN A 40 -7.32 8.53 -7.46
CA GLN A 40 -8.38 9.32 -8.10
C GLN A 40 -8.19 9.49 -9.61
N THR A 41 -7.04 9.10 -10.16
CA THR A 41 -6.78 9.15 -11.60
C THR A 41 -7.35 7.91 -12.25
N ASP A 42 -8.06 8.08 -13.38
CA ASP A 42 -8.55 6.95 -14.18
C ASP A 42 -7.38 6.00 -14.52
N PRO A 43 -7.53 4.68 -14.37
CA PRO A 43 -6.46 3.72 -14.67
C PRO A 43 -5.76 3.92 -16.00
N VAL A 44 -6.46 4.38 -17.06
CA VAL A 44 -5.86 4.64 -18.38
C VAL A 44 -4.83 5.79 -18.34
N TYR A 45 -5.00 6.76 -17.44
CA TYR A 45 -4.11 7.92 -17.31
C TYR A 45 -3.01 7.74 -16.25
N ARG A 46 -3.06 6.69 -15.43
CA ARG A 46 -2.10 6.46 -14.35
C ARG A 46 -0.64 6.37 -14.81
N ARG A 47 -0.39 5.94 -16.06
CA ARG A 47 0.96 5.93 -16.65
C ARG A 47 1.65 7.30 -16.67
N TYR A 48 0.88 8.38 -16.79
CA TYR A 48 1.41 9.76 -16.82
C TYR A 48 1.70 10.32 -15.43
N HIS A 49 1.26 9.61 -14.39
CA HIS A 49 1.33 10.03 -13.00
C HIS A 49 2.07 9.01 -12.13
N HIS A 50 2.84 8.10 -12.74
CA HIS A 50 3.54 7.03 -12.02
C HIS A 50 4.51 7.56 -10.95
N ASN A 51 5.05 8.77 -11.16
CA ASN A 51 5.88 9.48 -10.20
C ASN A 51 5.16 9.74 -8.85
N LEU A 52 3.83 9.81 -8.81
CA LEU A 52 3.09 10.00 -7.56
C LEU A 52 3.22 8.79 -6.61
N LEU A 53 3.52 7.60 -7.14
CA LEU A 53 3.78 6.42 -6.30
C LEU A 53 5.24 6.35 -5.82
N THR A 54 6.18 6.87 -6.62
CA THR A 54 7.62 6.66 -6.41
C THR A 54 8.32 7.84 -5.75
N PHE A 55 7.83 9.07 -5.95
CA PHE A 55 8.47 10.29 -5.47
C PHE A 55 8.60 10.35 -3.94
N GLY A 56 7.62 9.83 -3.20
CA GLY A 56 7.66 9.76 -1.74
C GLY A 56 8.91 9.08 -1.18
N MET A 57 9.46 8.11 -1.90
CA MET A 57 10.66 7.37 -1.47
C MET A 57 11.94 8.21 -1.52
N MET A 58 11.96 9.30 -2.31
CA MET A 58 13.12 10.20 -2.38
C MET A 58 13.39 10.90 -1.05
N TYR A 59 12.37 11.06 -0.21
CA TYR A 59 12.47 11.74 1.08
C TYR A 59 11.95 10.90 2.26
N ALA A 60 11.50 9.67 2.05
CA ALA A 60 10.90 8.81 3.07
C ALA A 60 11.75 8.60 4.35
N TYR A 61 13.07 8.82 4.28
CA TYR A 61 14.00 8.66 5.40
C TYR A 61 14.49 9.99 6.00
N SER A 62 14.04 11.13 5.46
CA SER A 62 14.35 12.45 6.00
C SER A 62 13.75 12.66 7.40
N GLU A 63 12.60 12.05 7.64
CA GLU A 63 11.83 12.08 8.89
C GLU A 63 11.33 10.67 9.23
N ASN A 64 10.89 10.47 10.47
CA ASN A 64 10.15 9.28 10.86
C ASN A 64 8.68 9.51 10.52
N PHE A 65 8.21 8.91 9.43
CA PHE A 65 6.85 9.19 8.95
C PHE A 65 5.76 8.29 9.53
N VAL A 66 4.59 8.90 9.76
CA VAL A 66 3.28 8.25 9.77
C VAL A 66 2.61 8.57 8.44
N LEU A 67 1.99 7.60 7.79
CA LEU A 67 1.23 7.72 6.55
C LEU A 67 -0.25 7.92 6.92
N PRO A 68 -0.81 9.14 6.81
CA PRO A 68 -2.13 9.43 7.31
C PRO A 68 -3.19 9.32 6.23
N LEU A 69 -4.28 8.61 6.54
CA LEU A 69 -5.59 8.80 5.93
C LEU A 69 -6.53 9.26 7.05
N SER A 70 -6.46 10.56 7.37
CA SER A 70 -7.14 11.16 8.51
C SER A 70 -8.58 11.57 8.21
N HIS A 71 -9.27 12.08 9.23
CA HIS A 71 -10.62 12.63 9.12
C HIS A 71 -10.73 13.80 8.14
N ASP A 72 -9.70 14.64 8.03
CA ASP A 72 -9.68 15.79 7.12
C ASP A 72 -9.79 15.38 5.66
N GLU A 73 -9.45 14.13 5.32
CA GLU A 73 -9.49 13.62 3.96
C GLU A 73 -10.85 13.08 3.51
N VAL A 74 -11.83 13.04 4.42
CA VAL A 74 -13.16 12.45 4.17
C VAL A 74 -14.32 13.37 4.57
N VAL A 75 -14.11 14.68 4.46
CA VAL A 75 -15.08 15.76 4.81
C VAL A 75 -15.03 16.94 3.84
N HIS A 76 -15.98 17.86 3.93
CA HIS A 76 -15.99 19.14 3.19
C HIS A 76 -16.03 18.99 1.67
N GLY A 77 -16.79 18.01 1.15
CA GLY A 77 -16.97 17.80 -0.29
C GLY A 77 -15.83 17.04 -0.95
N LYS A 78 -14.88 16.54 -0.16
CA LYS A 78 -13.74 15.71 -0.58
C LYS A 78 -14.14 14.29 -1.00
N GLY A 79 -15.33 13.81 -0.62
CA GLY A 79 -15.76 12.43 -0.74
C GLY A 79 -15.16 11.52 0.34
N SER A 80 -15.74 10.33 0.51
CA SER A 80 -15.11 9.23 1.25
C SER A 80 -13.96 8.61 0.46
N LEU A 81 -13.12 7.80 1.13
CA LEU A 81 -12.07 7.04 0.45
C LEU A 81 -12.61 6.17 -0.70
N LEU A 82 -13.78 5.55 -0.53
CA LEU A 82 -14.39 4.72 -1.57
C LEU A 82 -14.79 5.55 -2.80
N THR A 83 -15.47 6.69 -2.59
CA THR A 83 -15.94 7.54 -3.70
C THR A 83 -14.82 8.23 -4.47
N ARG A 84 -13.61 8.30 -3.89
CA ARG A 84 -12.40 8.78 -4.55
C ARG A 84 -11.77 7.74 -5.48
N MET A 85 -12.16 6.48 -5.40
CA MET A 85 -11.66 5.45 -6.31
C MET A 85 -12.35 5.56 -7.68
N ARG A 86 -11.58 5.42 -8.77
CA ARG A 86 -12.12 5.48 -10.13
C ARG A 86 -12.55 4.11 -10.65
N GLY A 87 -13.60 4.13 -11.47
CA GLY A 87 -14.16 2.95 -12.12
C GLY A 87 -15.61 2.68 -11.74
N ASP A 88 -16.12 1.53 -12.18
CA ASP A 88 -17.39 1.00 -11.72
C ASP A 88 -17.33 0.59 -10.23
N THR A 89 -18.45 0.15 -9.66
CA THR A 89 -18.54 -0.24 -8.25
C THR A 89 -17.51 -1.31 -7.88
N TRP A 90 -17.32 -2.34 -8.70
CA TRP A 90 -16.33 -3.40 -8.42
C TRP A 90 -14.91 -2.80 -8.38
N GLN A 91 -14.58 -1.97 -9.36
CA GLN A 91 -13.28 -1.30 -9.46
C GLN A 91 -13.04 -0.32 -8.30
N GLN A 92 -14.07 0.35 -7.78
CA GLN A 92 -13.95 1.23 -6.62
C GLN A 92 -13.48 0.44 -5.38
N PHE A 93 -14.12 -0.69 -5.08
CA PHE A 93 -13.72 -1.55 -3.97
C PHE A 93 -12.34 -2.18 -4.20
N ALA A 94 -12.05 -2.66 -5.41
CA ALA A 94 -10.74 -3.23 -5.75
C ALA A 94 -9.60 -2.21 -5.55
N ASN A 95 -9.77 -0.99 -6.08
CA ASN A 95 -8.82 0.11 -5.87
C ASN A 95 -8.63 0.43 -4.38
N LEU A 96 -9.72 0.49 -3.59
CA LEU A 96 -9.61 0.77 -2.17
C LEU A 96 -8.83 -0.32 -1.43
N ARG A 97 -9.10 -1.61 -1.70
CA ARG A 97 -8.34 -2.73 -1.11
C ARG A 97 -6.86 -2.66 -1.49
N ALA A 98 -6.56 -2.41 -2.77
CA ALA A 98 -5.19 -2.25 -3.24
C ALA A 98 -4.49 -1.05 -2.59
N TYR A 99 -5.20 0.08 -2.42
CA TYR A 99 -4.64 1.27 -1.79
C TYR A 99 -4.33 1.08 -0.32
N LEU A 100 -5.23 0.41 0.42
CA LEU A 100 -5.01 0.05 1.82
C LEU A 100 -3.85 -0.94 1.96
N ALA A 101 -3.70 -1.91 1.06
CA ALA A 101 -2.54 -2.79 1.05
C ALA A 101 -1.24 -2.03 0.75
N LEU A 102 -1.25 -1.07 -0.17
CA LEU A 102 -0.10 -0.18 -0.42
C LEU A 102 0.24 0.64 0.83
N LEU A 103 -0.75 1.23 1.51
CA LEU A 103 -0.55 1.96 2.78
C LEU A 103 0.21 1.10 3.79
N TYR A 104 -0.19 -0.17 3.96
CA TYR A 104 0.45 -1.09 4.90
C TYR A 104 1.84 -1.54 4.46
N ALA A 105 2.06 -1.73 3.16
CA ALA A 105 3.33 -2.16 2.58
C ALA A 105 4.39 -1.04 2.51
N TYR A 106 4.00 0.21 2.33
CA TYR A 106 4.91 1.35 2.17
C TYR A 106 5.68 1.64 3.48
N PRO A 107 6.94 2.12 3.47
CA PRO A 107 7.65 2.47 4.71
C PRO A 107 6.97 3.60 5.51
N GLY A 108 6.83 3.41 6.82
CA GLY A 108 6.22 4.39 7.74
C GLY A 108 5.08 3.80 8.56
N LYS A 109 4.71 4.47 9.66
CA LYS A 109 3.60 4.03 10.52
C LYS A 109 2.24 4.32 9.90
N LYS A 110 1.18 3.62 10.32
CA LYS A 110 -0.12 3.65 9.63
C LYS A 110 -1.14 4.44 10.44
N LEU A 111 -1.94 5.25 9.77
CA LEU A 111 -3.13 5.87 10.36
C LEU A 111 -4.28 5.80 9.36
N LEU A 112 -5.38 5.18 9.78
CA LEU A 112 -6.62 5.08 9.02
C LEU A 112 -7.76 5.58 9.91
N PHE A 113 -8.50 6.58 9.46
CA PHE A 113 -9.64 7.11 10.19
C PHE A 113 -10.86 6.17 10.10
N MET A 114 -11.67 6.18 11.15
CA MET A 114 -12.87 5.34 11.27
C MET A 114 -13.82 5.53 10.08
N GLY A 115 -14.43 4.44 9.63
CA GLY A 115 -15.21 4.39 8.40
C GLY A 115 -14.38 4.00 7.18
N GLY A 116 -13.08 4.29 7.16
CA GLY A 116 -12.17 3.89 6.09
C GLY A 116 -11.98 2.37 6.03
N GLU A 117 -12.07 1.69 7.17
CA GLU A 117 -11.82 0.25 7.29
C GLU A 117 -12.92 -0.64 6.71
N PHE A 118 -14.13 -0.12 6.50
CA PHE A 118 -15.23 -0.86 5.86
C PHE A 118 -15.80 -0.12 4.64
N ALA A 119 -15.02 0.82 4.10
CA ALA A 119 -15.38 1.58 2.91
C ALA A 119 -16.70 2.34 3.06
N GLN A 120 -16.85 3.16 4.10
CA GLN A 120 -18.04 4.00 4.25
C GLN A 120 -18.27 4.82 2.96
N GLY A 121 -19.50 4.79 2.46
CA GLY A 121 -19.85 5.46 1.20
C GLY A 121 -19.89 6.98 1.32
N ARG A 122 -20.60 7.51 2.31
CA ARG A 122 -20.71 8.96 2.55
C ARG A 122 -19.49 9.51 3.29
N GLU A 123 -19.27 10.81 3.14
CA GLU A 123 -18.34 11.58 3.97
C GLU A 123 -18.65 11.42 5.46
N TRP A 124 -17.62 11.60 6.28
CA TRP A 124 -17.79 11.60 7.73
C TRP A 124 -18.66 12.78 8.16
N ASN A 125 -19.65 12.50 9.01
CA ASN A 125 -20.50 13.50 9.63
C ASN A 125 -20.36 13.40 11.15
N HIS A 126 -19.85 14.44 11.79
CA HIS A 126 -19.66 14.48 13.24
C HIS A 126 -20.99 14.47 14.02
N ASP A 127 -22.09 14.89 13.41
CA ASP A 127 -23.44 14.86 14.02
C ASP A 127 -24.14 13.49 13.88
N GLY A 128 -23.53 12.54 13.16
CA GLY A 128 -24.12 11.25 12.83
C GLY A 128 -23.27 10.04 13.24
N ALA A 129 -23.91 8.88 13.30
CA ALA A 129 -23.20 7.61 13.42
C ALA A 129 -22.57 7.20 12.07
N LEU A 130 -21.54 6.35 12.15
CA LEU A 130 -21.03 5.62 10.99
C LEU A 130 -22.11 4.67 10.44
N ASP A 131 -22.05 4.36 9.14
CA ASP A 131 -23.05 3.52 8.47
C ASP A 131 -22.81 2.02 8.69
N TRP A 132 -22.97 1.56 9.93
CA TRP A 132 -22.66 0.18 10.32
C TRP A 132 -23.44 -0.89 9.54
N SER A 133 -24.65 -0.58 9.05
CA SER A 133 -25.45 -1.50 8.24
C SER A 133 -24.77 -1.87 6.91
N LEU A 134 -23.78 -1.10 6.45
CA LEU A 134 -23.00 -1.45 5.25
C LEU A 134 -22.25 -2.78 5.40
N LEU A 135 -21.94 -3.21 6.63
CA LEU A 135 -21.26 -4.49 6.87
C LEU A 135 -22.14 -5.73 6.55
N GLU A 136 -23.43 -5.55 6.30
CA GLU A 136 -24.31 -6.60 5.77
C GLU A 136 -24.09 -6.84 4.26
N ILE A 137 -23.35 -5.95 3.60
CA ILE A 137 -23.03 -6.04 2.17
C ILE A 137 -21.60 -6.58 2.02
N HIS A 138 -21.46 -7.68 1.26
CA HIS A 138 -20.20 -8.41 1.11
C HIS A 138 -19.00 -7.56 0.65
N TRP A 139 -19.20 -6.54 -0.18
CA TRP A 139 -18.14 -5.61 -0.60
C TRP A 139 -17.49 -4.87 0.57
N HIS A 140 -18.29 -4.33 1.48
CA HIS A 140 -17.82 -3.58 2.65
C HIS A 140 -17.20 -4.51 3.69
N ALA A 141 -17.82 -5.67 3.93
CA ALA A 141 -17.26 -6.71 4.78
C ALA A 141 -15.90 -7.22 4.25
N GLY A 142 -15.74 -7.31 2.92
CA GLY A 142 -14.49 -7.67 2.26
C GLY A 142 -13.36 -6.66 2.52
N VAL A 143 -13.66 -5.36 2.47
CA VAL A 143 -12.67 -4.31 2.83
C VAL A 143 -12.30 -4.41 4.32
N GLN A 144 -13.28 -4.61 5.20
CA GLN A 144 -13.01 -4.81 6.63
C GLN A 144 -12.12 -6.02 6.88
N GLN A 145 -12.33 -7.11 6.13
CA GLN A 145 -11.50 -8.29 6.25
C GLN A 145 -10.08 -8.06 5.72
N VAL A 146 -9.90 -7.33 4.61
CA VAL A 146 -8.57 -6.87 4.16
C VAL A 146 -7.86 -6.09 5.26
N VAL A 147 -8.51 -5.12 5.90
CA VAL A 147 -7.88 -4.34 6.97
C VAL A 147 -7.55 -5.20 8.18
N ARG A 148 -8.40 -6.18 8.54
CA ARG A 148 -8.13 -7.14 9.61
C ARG A 148 -6.87 -7.95 9.32
N ASP A 149 -6.77 -8.52 8.12
CA ASP A 149 -5.67 -9.40 7.75
C ASP A 149 -4.37 -8.62 7.50
N LEU A 150 -4.45 -7.40 6.96
CA LEU A 150 -3.31 -6.47 6.88
C LEU A 150 -2.79 -6.10 8.28
N ASN A 151 -3.66 -5.83 9.26
CA ASN A 151 -3.23 -5.58 10.64
C ASN A 151 -2.54 -6.81 11.25
N ARG A 152 -3.06 -8.01 11.01
CA ARG A 152 -2.41 -9.25 11.45
C ARG A 152 -1.01 -9.34 10.85
N LEU A 153 -0.89 -9.28 9.52
CA LEU A 153 0.40 -9.33 8.83
C LEU A 153 1.37 -8.25 9.33
N TYR A 154 0.90 -7.01 9.50
CA TYR A 154 1.72 -5.91 10.00
C TYR A 154 2.30 -6.20 11.39
N THR A 155 1.53 -6.81 12.28
CA THR A 155 1.99 -7.17 13.63
C THR A 155 2.84 -8.44 13.68
N THR A 156 2.64 -9.38 12.75
CA THR A 156 3.34 -10.67 12.75
C THR A 156 4.61 -10.68 11.92
N LEU A 157 4.73 -9.80 10.91
CA LEU A 157 5.88 -9.75 10.00
C LEU A 157 6.76 -8.53 10.32
N PRO A 158 7.93 -8.72 10.96
CA PRO A 158 8.86 -7.63 11.28
C PRO A 158 9.27 -6.79 10.07
N ALA A 159 9.38 -7.40 8.90
CA ALA A 159 9.73 -6.71 7.66
C ALA A 159 8.83 -5.51 7.34
N LEU A 160 7.55 -5.56 7.72
CA LEU A 160 6.59 -4.49 7.41
C LEU A 160 6.69 -3.27 8.33
N HIS A 161 7.40 -3.36 9.47
CA HIS A 161 7.39 -2.28 10.48
C HIS A 161 8.72 -2.00 11.21
N GLN A 162 9.65 -2.96 11.26
CA GLN A 162 10.84 -2.86 12.12
C GLN A 162 11.85 -1.81 11.61
N GLN A 163 11.95 -1.66 10.28
CA GLN A 163 12.91 -0.79 9.60
C GLN A 163 12.25 0.34 8.79
N ASP A 164 11.06 0.80 9.20
CA ASP A 164 10.32 1.88 8.50
C ASP A 164 11.08 3.20 8.35
N CYS A 165 12.05 3.47 9.23
CA CYS A 165 12.74 4.77 9.31
C CYS A 165 14.19 4.71 8.80
N VAL A 166 14.60 3.61 8.17
CA VAL A 166 15.96 3.45 7.62
C VAL A 166 15.92 2.87 6.21
N PRO A 167 16.81 3.29 5.29
CA PRO A 167 16.80 2.84 3.90
C PRO A 167 16.85 1.32 3.71
N GLU A 168 17.52 0.60 4.61
CA GLU A 168 17.73 -0.85 4.52
C GLU A 168 16.41 -1.64 4.59
N GLY A 169 15.35 -1.06 5.14
CA GLY A 169 14.05 -1.70 5.29
C GLY A 169 13.21 -1.79 4.02
N PHE A 170 13.67 -1.19 2.91
CA PHE A 170 12.95 -1.14 1.64
C PHE A 170 13.90 -1.10 0.45
N GLU A 171 13.53 -1.78 -0.62
CA GLU A 171 14.27 -1.74 -1.89
C GLU A 171 13.28 -1.88 -3.05
N TRP A 172 13.39 -1.02 -4.07
CA TRP A 172 12.65 -1.22 -5.30
C TRP A 172 13.15 -2.47 -6.00
N ILE A 173 12.23 -3.30 -6.50
CA ILE A 173 12.55 -4.36 -7.46
C ILE A 173 12.41 -3.77 -8.87
N ASP A 174 11.25 -3.22 -9.18
CA ASP A 174 11.05 -2.34 -10.33
C ASP A 174 9.97 -1.30 -10.04
N CYS A 175 10.23 -0.06 -10.43
CA CYS A 175 9.32 1.08 -10.32
C CYS A 175 9.25 1.89 -11.61
N ASN A 176 9.65 1.29 -12.74
CA ASN A 176 9.68 1.95 -14.05
C ASN A 176 8.59 1.46 -15.01
N ASP A 177 7.82 0.44 -14.64
CA ASP A 177 6.71 -0.09 -15.43
C ASP A 177 5.44 0.79 -15.35
N GLN A 178 5.61 2.07 -15.70
CA GLN A 178 4.54 3.06 -15.75
C GLN A 178 3.46 2.70 -16.78
N ASP A 179 3.84 2.05 -17.88
CA ASP A 179 2.94 1.69 -18.98
C ASP A 179 1.91 0.65 -18.54
N GLN A 180 2.28 -0.23 -17.61
CA GLN A 180 1.36 -1.17 -16.98
C GLN A 180 0.85 -0.70 -15.62
N SER A 181 1.37 0.43 -15.11
CA SER A 181 1.13 0.96 -13.76
C SER A 181 1.37 -0.10 -12.68
N VAL A 182 2.50 -0.79 -12.82
CA VAL A 182 2.97 -1.79 -11.87
C VAL A 182 4.16 -1.24 -11.11
N ILE A 183 4.18 -1.46 -9.79
CA ILE A 183 5.38 -1.28 -8.97
C ILE A 183 5.63 -2.56 -8.18
N THR A 184 6.90 -2.90 -8.02
CA THR A 184 7.35 -4.03 -7.22
C THR A 184 8.48 -3.61 -6.31
N PHE A 185 8.43 -4.02 -5.05
CA PHE A 185 9.44 -3.70 -4.06
C PHE A 185 9.50 -4.77 -2.98
N LEU A 186 10.55 -4.73 -2.19
CA LEU A 186 10.70 -5.61 -1.04
C LEU A 186 10.79 -4.79 0.25
N ARG A 187 10.30 -5.41 1.32
CA ARG A 187 10.43 -4.95 2.70
C ARG A 187 11.33 -5.92 3.44
N ARG A 188 12.23 -5.39 4.27
CA ARG A 188 13.19 -6.19 5.04
C ARG A 188 13.06 -5.92 6.53
N SER A 189 13.27 -6.97 7.31
CA SER A 189 13.55 -6.84 8.74
C SER A 189 15.07 -6.75 8.96
N ARG A 190 15.49 -6.64 10.23
CA ARG A 190 16.90 -6.76 10.59
C ARG A 190 17.47 -8.16 10.31
N GLU A 191 16.61 -9.17 10.30
CA GLU A 191 16.97 -10.52 9.88
C GLU A 191 16.97 -10.59 8.35
N PRO A 192 18.12 -10.91 7.70
CA PRO A 192 18.23 -10.84 6.24
C PRO A 192 17.26 -11.74 5.46
N GLN A 193 16.72 -12.77 6.13
CA GLN A 193 15.84 -13.79 5.56
C GLN A 193 14.36 -13.37 5.65
N ASP A 194 14.03 -12.42 6.52
CA ASP A 194 12.68 -11.87 6.67
C ASP A 194 12.44 -10.82 5.57
N VAL A 195 12.08 -11.30 4.39
CA VAL A 195 11.76 -10.46 3.24
C VAL A 195 10.31 -10.68 2.85
N VAL A 196 9.59 -9.57 2.67
CA VAL A 196 8.28 -9.58 2.02
C VAL A 196 8.43 -8.89 0.67
N ILE A 197 8.01 -9.57 -0.39
CA ILE A 197 7.92 -9.00 -1.74
C ILE A 197 6.50 -8.48 -1.93
N ILE A 198 6.38 -7.28 -2.48
CA ILE A 198 5.11 -6.63 -2.76
C ILE A 198 5.07 -6.32 -4.24
N ALA A 199 3.98 -6.73 -4.90
CA ALA A 199 3.69 -6.38 -6.28
C ALA A 199 2.30 -5.75 -6.37
N CYS A 200 2.24 -4.55 -6.93
CA CYS A 200 1.02 -3.76 -7.05
C CYS A 200 0.67 -3.58 -8.52
N ASN A 201 -0.54 -3.96 -8.92
CA ASN A 201 -1.10 -3.66 -10.23
C ASN A 201 -2.23 -2.64 -10.07
N PHE A 202 -2.01 -1.42 -10.56
CA PHE A 202 -2.99 -0.34 -10.47
C PHE A 202 -3.80 -0.15 -11.76
N THR A 203 -4.00 -1.21 -12.55
CA THR A 203 -4.94 -1.22 -13.68
C THR A 203 -5.94 -2.37 -13.59
N PRO A 204 -7.13 -2.26 -14.20
CA PRO A 204 -8.11 -3.36 -14.23
C PRO A 204 -7.70 -4.50 -15.18
N LEU A 205 -6.53 -4.41 -15.82
CA LEU A 205 -6.01 -5.49 -16.67
C LEU A 205 -5.13 -6.41 -15.82
N PRO A 206 -5.46 -7.71 -15.71
CA PRO A 206 -4.57 -8.68 -15.06
C PRO A 206 -3.27 -8.83 -15.85
N ARG A 207 -2.16 -9.09 -15.15
CA ARG A 207 -0.86 -9.38 -15.77
C ARG A 207 -0.49 -10.84 -15.51
N TYR A 208 -0.46 -11.65 -16.55
CA TYR A 208 -0.06 -13.06 -16.46
C TYR A 208 1.43 -13.21 -16.75
N ALA A 209 2.07 -14.16 -16.09
CA ALA A 209 3.51 -14.43 -16.25
C ALA A 209 4.37 -13.17 -16.09
N TYR A 210 3.98 -12.28 -15.18
CA TYR A 210 4.73 -11.07 -14.88
C TYR A 210 5.98 -11.42 -14.09
N GLN A 211 7.15 -11.16 -14.67
CA GLN A 211 8.42 -11.58 -14.10
C GLN A 211 8.88 -10.60 -13.01
N VAL A 212 9.21 -11.12 -11.83
CA VAL A 212 9.72 -10.31 -10.70
C VAL A 212 11.00 -10.93 -10.18
N GLY A 213 12.13 -10.23 -10.31
CA GLY A 213 13.39 -10.66 -9.73
C GLY A 213 13.33 -10.78 -8.19
N VAL A 214 13.94 -11.82 -7.62
CA VAL A 214 13.93 -12.09 -6.18
C VAL A 214 15.34 -12.28 -5.59
N PRO A 215 15.56 -11.94 -4.30
CA PRO A 215 16.89 -12.00 -3.70
C PRO A 215 17.35 -13.41 -3.36
N VAL A 216 16.41 -14.35 -3.15
CA VAL A 216 16.68 -15.71 -2.69
C VAL A 216 15.81 -16.68 -3.48
N ALA A 217 16.40 -17.76 -4.00
CA ALA A 217 15.68 -18.85 -4.65
C ALA A 217 14.85 -19.65 -3.64
N GLY A 218 13.68 -20.16 -4.06
CA GLY A 218 12.83 -21.05 -3.29
C GLY A 218 11.35 -20.92 -3.62
N VAL A 219 10.49 -21.24 -2.65
CA VAL A 219 9.03 -21.26 -2.83
C VAL A 219 8.41 -20.13 -2.01
N TYR A 220 7.91 -19.10 -2.70
CA TYR A 220 7.29 -17.95 -2.05
C TYR A 220 5.79 -18.19 -1.86
N GLN A 221 5.32 -18.07 -0.63
CA GLN A 221 3.90 -18.13 -0.27
C GLN A 221 3.20 -16.80 -0.54
N GLU A 222 2.05 -16.84 -1.21
CA GLU A 222 1.15 -15.69 -1.38
C GLU A 222 0.39 -15.44 -0.07
N ILE A 223 1.02 -14.65 0.83
CA ILE A 223 0.50 -14.35 2.17
C ILE A 223 -0.63 -13.32 2.16
N MET A 224 -0.76 -12.53 1.08
CA MET A 224 -1.84 -11.58 0.87
C MET A 224 -2.14 -11.47 -0.62
N ASN A 225 -3.41 -11.49 -0.98
CA ASN A 225 -3.90 -11.12 -2.30
C ASN A 225 -5.20 -10.33 -2.13
N THR A 226 -5.17 -9.02 -2.40
CA THR A 226 -6.36 -8.17 -2.22
C THR A 226 -7.49 -8.46 -3.21
N ASP A 227 -7.27 -9.30 -4.21
CA ASP A 227 -8.28 -9.77 -5.17
C ASP A 227 -8.84 -11.16 -4.83
N ALA A 228 -8.47 -11.75 -3.69
CA ALA A 228 -9.07 -13.00 -3.24
C ALA A 228 -10.60 -12.87 -3.07
N GLU A 229 -11.33 -13.95 -3.37
CA GLU A 229 -12.81 -13.97 -3.29
C GLU A 229 -13.33 -13.65 -1.89
N VAL A 230 -12.57 -14.06 -0.85
CA VAL A 230 -12.89 -13.76 0.55
C VAL A 230 -12.97 -12.26 0.84
N TYR A 231 -12.30 -11.43 0.03
CA TYR A 231 -12.33 -9.97 0.10
C TYR A 231 -13.30 -9.34 -0.90
N ALA A 232 -14.16 -10.14 -1.54
CA ALA A 232 -14.96 -9.77 -2.70
C ALA A 232 -14.10 -9.33 -3.90
N GLY A 233 -12.96 -9.97 -4.14
CA GLY A 233 -12.22 -9.83 -5.39
C GLY A 233 -12.68 -10.81 -6.48
N SER A 234 -11.97 -10.82 -7.62
CA SER A 234 -12.26 -11.72 -8.73
C SER A 234 -11.71 -13.14 -8.56
N GLY A 235 -10.83 -13.36 -7.58
CA GLY A 235 -10.21 -14.66 -7.29
C GLY A 235 -8.97 -14.96 -8.14
N ILE A 236 -8.50 -14.01 -8.95
CA ILE A 236 -7.26 -14.17 -9.72
C ILE A 236 -6.07 -14.11 -8.76
N GLY A 237 -5.07 -14.97 -8.95
CA GLY A 237 -3.91 -15.05 -8.08
C GLY A 237 -2.96 -16.18 -8.46
N ASN A 238 -2.10 -16.56 -7.51
CA ASN A 238 -1.02 -17.51 -7.74
C ASN A 238 -1.24 -18.90 -7.10
N ALA A 239 -2.49 -19.24 -6.78
CA ALA A 239 -2.86 -20.52 -6.16
C ALA A 239 -2.08 -20.85 -4.86
N GLY A 240 -1.70 -19.81 -4.10
CA GLY A 240 -1.12 -19.93 -2.75
C GLY A 240 0.41 -19.88 -2.69
N GLN A 241 1.14 -20.30 -3.72
CA GLN A 241 2.60 -20.22 -3.74
C GLN A 241 3.19 -20.20 -5.16
N VAL A 242 4.40 -19.64 -5.30
CA VAL A 242 5.15 -19.59 -6.56
C VAL A 242 6.60 -20.01 -6.34
N GLU A 243 7.10 -20.88 -7.18
CA GLU A 243 8.51 -21.31 -7.17
C GLU A 243 9.36 -20.42 -8.06
N THR A 244 10.59 -20.13 -7.63
CA THR A 244 11.56 -19.36 -8.40
C THR A 244 12.07 -20.14 -9.61
N SER A 245 12.29 -19.42 -10.71
CA SER A 245 13.05 -19.89 -11.86
C SER A 245 14.43 -19.22 -11.87
N ALA A 246 15.46 -19.98 -12.26
CA ALA A 246 16.84 -19.50 -12.48
C ALA A 246 16.94 -18.66 -13.76
N GLN A 247 16.17 -17.57 -13.81
CA GLN A 247 16.12 -16.61 -14.90
C GLN A 247 16.33 -15.21 -14.34
N ALA A 248 17.40 -14.56 -14.79
CA ALA A 248 17.79 -13.26 -14.29
C ALA A 248 16.78 -12.17 -14.68
N CYS A 249 16.40 -11.34 -13.72
CA CYS A 249 15.45 -10.25 -13.90
C CYS A 249 15.72 -9.16 -12.85
N HIS A 250 15.51 -7.89 -13.18
CA HIS A 250 15.67 -6.75 -12.25
C HIS A 250 17.00 -6.75 -11.48
N GLY A 251 18.10 -7.16 -12.15
CA GLY A 251 19.44 -7.22 -11.55
C GLY A 251 19.67 -8.39 -10.58
N ARG A 252 18.77 -9.39 -10.55
CA ARG A 252 18.84 -10.56 -9.65
C ARG A 252 18.95 -11.87 -10.45
N PRO A 253 19.58 -12.92 -9.89
CA PRO A 253 19.80 -14.19 -10.60
C PRO A 253 18.53 -15.02 -10.80
N ASP A 254 17.59 -14.92 -9.86
CA ASP A 254 16.34 -15.68 -9.84
C ASP A 254 15.13 -14.75 -9.95
N SER A 255 14.01 -15.29 -10.45
CA SER A 255 12.75 -14.56 -10.57
C SER A 255 11.53 -15.43 -10.35
N LEU A 256 10.40 -14.80 -10.04
CA LEU A 256 9.08 -15.39 -9.98
C LEU A 256 8.28 -15.01 -11.23
N TYR A 257 7.44 -15.92 -11.70
CA TYR A 257 6.43 -15.65 -12.72
C TYR A 257 5.07 -15.51 -12.07
N LEU A 258 4.66 -14.27 -11.83
CA LEU A 258 3.46 -13.95 -11.07
C LEU A 258 2.27 -13.71 -11.98
N THR A 259 1.10 -14.12 -11.51
CA THR A 259 -0.18 -13.56 -11.96
C THR A 259 -0.51 -12.38 -11.05
N LEU A 260 -0.44 -11.15 -11.60
CA LEU A 260 -0.87 -9.94 -10.90
C LEU A 260 -2.37 -9.72 -11.17
N PRO A 261 -3.22 -9.80 -10.14
CA PRO A 261 -4.65 -9.61 -10.32
C PRO A 261 -4.99 -8.16 -10.71
N PRO A 262 -6.17 -7.90 -11.26
CA PRO A 262 -6.59 -6.55 -11.65
C PRO A 262 -6.83 -5.67 -10.41
N LEU A 263 -6.29 -4.44 -10.41
CA LEU A 263 -6.46 -3.48 -9.31
C LEU A 263 -6.16 -4.08 -7.93
N ALA A 264 -4.99 -4.70 -7.79
CA ALA A 264 -4.66 -5.51 -6.63
C ALA A 264 -3.21 -5.33 -6.17
N VAL A 265 -2.99 -5.69 -4.91
CA VAL A 265 -1.66 -5.87 -4.32
C VAL A 265 -1.55 -7.31 -3.84
N ILE A 266 -0.45 -7.95 -4.22
CA ILE A 266 -0.04 -9.24 -3.66
C ILE A 266 1.20 -9.06 -2.80
N MET A 267 1.26 -9.81 -1.70
CA MET A 267 2.43 -9.90 -0.83
C MET A 267 2.89 -11.35 -0.76
N LEU A 268 4.20 -11.54 -0.89
CA LEU A 268 4.84 -12.85 -0.96
C LEU A 268 5.95 -12.94 0.09
N GLN A 269 6.08 -14.07 0.75
CA GLN A 269 7.16 -14.36 1.68
C GLN A 269 7.75 -15.74 1.34
N LEU A 270 9.08 -15.87 1.40
CA LEU A 270 9.78 -17.13 1.22
C LEU A 270 9.44 -18.15 2.32
#